data_AF-A0A8T1KMD5-F1
#
_entry.id   AF-A0A8T1KMD5-F1
#
_cell.length_a   1.000
_cell.length_b   1.000
_cell.length_c   1.000
_cell.angle_alpha   90.00
_cell.angle_beta   90.00
_cell.angle_gamma   90.00
#
_symmetry.space_group_name_H-M   'P 1'
#
loop_
_entity.id
_entity.type
_entity.pdbx_description
1 polymer ?
#
loop_
_entity_poly.entity_id
_entity_poly.type
_entity_poly.pdbx_seq_one_letter_code
_entity_poly.pdbx_strand_id
1 'polypeptide(L)'
;MLQGLSNAPATFNRLVTQLVRPLRAYVQTYFDDIFVHGRAEESQTAMEVHLKHLRRVLEVMRVNKLYANIHKCVFAAQETKVLGCFVSNDGVRVDPEKVKVIAA
;
A
#
# COMPACT_ATOMS: atom_id res chain seq x y z
N MET A 1 -2.52 5.18 -19.46
CA MET A 1 -1.22 5.81 -19.78
C MET A 1 -0.42 4.81 -20.59
N LEU A 2 0.28 5.22 -21.64
CA LEU A 2 1.07 4.30 -22.46
C LEU A 2 2.29 3.82 -21.68
N GLN A 3 2.59 2.52 -21.77
CA GLN A 3 3.80 1.93 -21.19
C GLN A 3 5.02 2.33 -22.04
N GLY A 4 6.15 2.59 -21.40
CA GLY A 4 7.41 2.98 -22.08
C GLY A 4 7.70 4.48 -22.15
N LEU A 5 6.79 5.34 -21.70
CA LEU A 5 7.08 6.77 -21.49
C LEU A 5 7.91 6.95 -20.21
N SER A 6 9.04 7.66 -20.30
CA SER A 6 9.97 7.85 -19.16
C SER A 6 9.31 8.46 -17.93
N ASN A 7 8.31 9.32 -18.12
CA ASN A 7 7.61 10.00 -17.03
C ASN A 7 6.33 9.29 -16.56
N ALA A 8 5.98 8.14 -17.15
CA ALA A 8 4.75 7.45 -16.81
C ALA A 8 4.67 7.05 -15.32
N PRO A 9 5.71 6.43 -14.73
CA PRO A 9 5.68 6.06 -13.31
C PRO A 9 5.55 7.28 -12.38
N ALA A 10 6.31 8.34 -12.65
CA ALA A 10 6.28 9.56 -11.85
C ALA A 10 4.91 10.25 -11.91
N THR A 11 4.28 10.29 -13.09
CA THR A 11 2.97 10.90 -13.28
C THR A 11 1.88 10.11 -12.56
N PHE A 12 1.92 8.77 -12.66
CA PHE A 12 0.99 7.90 -11.94
C PHE A 12 1.15 8.02 -10.42
N ASN A 13 2.40 7.98 -9.92
CA ASN A 13 2.70 8.16 -8.50
C ASN A 13 2.16 9.50 -7.97
N ARG A 14 2.34 10.59 -8.73
CA ARG A 14 1.82 11.92 -8.37
C ARG A 14 0.30 11.92 -8.28
N LEU A 15 -0.40 11.30 -9.24
CA LEU A 15 -1.85 11.16 -9.23
C LEU A 15 -2.32 10.42 -7.97
N VAL A 16 -1.80 9.22 -7.73
CA VAL A 16 -2.19 8.37 -6.60
C VAL A 16 -1.92 9.09 -5.27
N THR A 17 -0.71 9.64 -5.11
CA THR A 17 -0.31 10.39 -3.90
C THR A 17 -1.26 11.56 -3.60
N GLN A 18 -1.67 12.32 -4.63
CA GLN A 18 -2.61 13.44 -4.44
C GLN A 18 -4.01 12.96 -4.04
N LEU A 19 -4.50 11.88 -4.64
CA LEU A 19 -5.83 11.33 -4.35
C LEU A 19 -5.92 10.74 -2.95
N VAL A 20 -4.88 10.08 -2.46
CA VAL A 20 -4.87 9.50 -1.11
C VAL A 20 -4.39 10.48 -0.03
N ARG A 21 -3.92 11.68 -0.40
CA ARG A 21 -3.42 12.69 0.54
C ARG A 21 -4.37 12.98 1.71
N PRO A 22 -5.71 13.05 1.53
CA PRO A 22 -6.64 13.22 2.65
C PRO A 22 -6.65 12.03 3.64
N LEU A 23 -6.21 10.85 3.19
CA LEU A 23 -6.18 9.60 3.95
C LEU A 23 -4.78 9.24 4.46
N ARG A 24 -3.80 10.15 4.36
CA ARG A 24 -2.39 9.91 4.69
C ARG A 24 -2.12 9.43 6.13
N ALA A 25 -3.09 9.59 7.02
CA ALA A 25 -2.99 9.12 8.41
C ALA A 25 -2.90 7.58 8.50
N TYR A 26 -3.50 6.87 7.53
CA TYR A 26 -3.55 5.41 7.51
C TYR A 26 -3.26 4.80 6.13
N VAL A 27 -2.97 5.64 5.13
CA VAL A 27 -2.61 5.24 3.77
C VAL A 27 -1.23 5.77 3.41
N GLN A 28 -0.38 4.91 2.90
CA GLN A 28 0.93 5.25 2.34
C GLN A 28 1.01 4.71 0.91
N THR A 29 1.70 5.41 0.03
CA THR A 29 1.78 5.03 -1.39
C THR A 29 3.21 5.11 -1.88
N TYR A 30 3.59 4.16 -2.72
CA TYR A 30 4.88 4.17 -3.39
C TYR A 30 4.71 3.63 -4.82
N PHE A 31 4.83 4.53 -5.80
CA PHE A 31 4.56 4.24 -7.21
C PHE A 31 3.19 3.58 -7.44
N ASP A 32 3.17 2.29 -7.73
CA ASP A 32 1.98 1.49 -8.02
C ASP A 32 1.38 0.80 -6.79
N ASP A 33 2.09 0.81 -5.65
CA ASP A 33 1.63 0.18 -4.42
C ASP A 33 0.90 1.16 -3.49
N ILE A 34 -0.23 0.70 -2.95
CA ILE A 34 -1.03 1.41 -1.94
C ILE A 34 -1.09 0.55 -0.68
N PHE A 35 -0.55 1.08 0.42
CA PHE A 35 -0.50 0.42 1.72
C PHE A 35 -1.54 1.03 2.65
N VAL A 36 -2.40 0.18 3.22
CA VAL A 36 -3.45 0.59 4.15
C VAL A 36 -3.20 -0.12 5.47
N HIS A 37 -3.11 0.63 6.58
CA HIS A 37 -2.93 0.06 7.91
C HIS A 37 -4.08 0.47 8.84
N GLY A 38 -4.29 -0.31 9.89
CA GLY A 38 -5.28 -0.04 10.93
C GLY A 38 -4.68 -0.36 12.29
N ARG A 39 -4.99 0.46 13.29
CA ARG A 39 -4.63 0.24 14.68
C ARG A 39 -5.92 0.06 15.48
N ALA A 40 -5.89 -0.77 16.52
CA ALA A 40 -7.03 -0.88 17.44
C ALA A 40 -7.27 0.47 18.15
N GLU A 41 -8.55 0.80 18.35
CA GLU A 41 -9.03 1.98 19.07
C GLU A 41 -9.91 1.52 20.24
N GLU A 42 -10.20 2.40 21.22
CA GLU A 42 -10.86 2.03 22.49
C GLU A 42 -12.15 1.22 22.33
N SER A 43 -12.90 1.42 21.24
CA SER A 43 -14.17 0.74 20.96
C SER A 43 -14.13 -0.16 19.72
N GLN A 44 -12.98 -0.32 19.05
CA GLN A 44 -12.89 -1.04 17.77
C GLN A 44 -11.62 -1.87 17.64
N THR A 45 -11.75 -3.08 17.11
CA THR A 45 -10.59 -3.94 16.80
C THR A 45 -9.78 -3.36 15.64
N ALA A 46 -8.49 -3.71 15.57
CA ALA A 46 -7.62 -3.30 14.47
C ALA A 46 -8.18 -3.71 13.08
N MET A 47 -8.85 -4.87 13.01
CA MET A 47 -9.50 -5.35 11.79
C MET A 47 -10.70 -4.47 11.38
N GLU A 48 -11.56 -4.09 12.32
CA GLU A 48 -12.71 -3.22 12.04
C GLU A 48 -12.27 -1.84 11.54
N VAL A 49 -11.23 -1.26 12.17
CA VAL A 49 -10.63 0.00 11.72
C VAL A 49 -10.01 -0.17 10.33
N HIS A 50 -9.26 -1.26 10.10
CA HIS A 50 -8.67 -1.55 8.79
C HIS A 50 -9.72 -1.70 7.68
N LEU A 51 -10.84 -2.38 7.94
CA LEU A 51 -11.92 -2.51 6.95
C LEU A 51 -12.57 -1.17 6.62
N LYS A 52 -12.74 -0.27 7.60
CA LYS A 52 -13.23 1.10 7.36
C LYS A 52 -12.26 1.89 6.48
N HIS A 53 -10.96 1.83 6.78
CA HIS A 53 -9.92 2.47 5.99
C HIS A 53 -9.87 1.92 4.56
N LEU A 54 -9.90 0.60 4.40
CA LEU A 54 -9.88 -0.06 3.10
C LEU A 54 -11.08 0.33 2.26
N ARG A 55 -12.29 0.36 2.85
CA ARG A 55 -13.50 0.82 2.17
C ARG A 55 -13.32 2.24 1.65
N ARG A 56 -12.77 3.14 2.46
CA ARG A 56 -12.57 4.54 2.06
C ARG A 56 -11.57 4.68 0.90
N VAL A 57 -10.49 3.91 0.92
CA VAL A 57 -9.50 3.88 -0.17
C VAL A 57 -10.14 3.35 -1.46
N LEU A 58 -10.87 2.24 -1.40
CA LEU A 58 -11.54 1.65 -2.55
C LEU A 58 -12.62 2.59 -3.14
N GLU A 59 -13.31 3.37 -2.31
CA GLU A 59 -14.23 4.41 -2.77
C GLU A 59 -13.51 5.50 -3.57
N VAL A 60 -12.37 6.00 -3.06
CA VAL A 60 -11.54 6.99 -3.77
C VAL A 60 -11.06 6.42 -5.10
N MET A 61 -10.57 5.18 -5.11
CA MET A 61 -10.15 4.50 -6.34
C MET A 61 -11.29 4.38 -7.34
N ARG A 62 -12.48 3.96 -6.90
CA ARG A 62 -13.66 3.79 -7.75
C ARG A 62 -14.10 5.11 -8.40
N VAL A 63 -14.17 6.19 -7.62
CA VAL A 63 -14.56 7.53 -8.14
C VAL A 63 -13.56 8.03 -9.18
N ASN A 64 -12.27 7.75 -8.98
CA ASN A 64 -11.20 8.18 -9.88
C ASN A 64 -10.86 7.16 -10.99
N LYS A 65 -11.65 6.09 -11.12
CA LYS A 65 -11.45 5.01 -12.11
C LYS A 65 -10.04 4.38 -12.04
N LEU A 66 -9.54 4.22 -10.82
CA LEU A 66 -8.32 3.45 -10.54
C LEU A 66 -8.71 1.99 -10.23
N TYR A 67 -8.00 1.06 -10.83
CA TYR A 67 -8.28 -0.37 -10.72
C TYR A 67 -7.06 -1.09 -10.14
N ALA A 68 -7.28 -1.87 -9.09
CA ALA A 68 -6.25 -2.71 -8.51
C ALA A 68 -6.16 -4.05 -9.27
N ASN A 69 -4.95 -4.57 -9.42
CA ASN A 69 -4.76 -5.93 -9.92
C ASN A 69 -4.91 -6.93 -8.77
N ILE A 70 -6.06 -7.61 -8.70
CA ILE A 70 -6.41 -8.49 -7.60
C ILE A 70 -5.38 -9.62 -7.36
N HIS A 71 -4.72 -10.10 -8.42
CA HIS A 71 -3.70 -11.16 -8.32
C HIS A 71 -2.41 -10.70 -7.64
N LYS A 72 -2.19 -9.38 -7.54
CA LYS A 72 -1.04 -8.77 -6.86
C LYS A 72 -1.40 -8.18 -5.50
N CYS A 73 -2.69 -8.12 -5.16
CA CYS A 73 -3.14 -7.54 -3.89
C CYS A 73 -3.02 -8.56 -2.76
N VAL A 74 -2.51 -8.09 -1.63
CA VAL A 74 -2.51 -8.81 -0.35
C VAL A 74 -3.41 -8.03 0.61
N PHE A 75 -4.41 -8.69 1.19
CA PHE A 75 -5.36 -8.07 2.11
C PHE A 75 -5.24 -8.67 3.51
N ALA A 76 -5.42 -7.82 4.53
CA ALA A 76 -5.54 -8.22 5.93
C ALA A 76 -4.40 -9.14 6.44
N ALA A 77 -3.18 -8.98 5.90
CA ALA A 77 -2.03 -9.75 6.34
C ALA A 77 -1.35 -9.11 7.56
N GLN A 78 -0.87 -9.93 8.49
CA GLN A 78 -0.11 -9.48 9.66
C GLN A 78 1.31 -9.00 9.29
N GLU A 79 1.87 -9.54 8.22
CA GLU A 79 3.14 -9.14 7.64
C GLU A 79 2.94 -8.98 6.12
N THR A 80 3.44 -7.89 5.53
CA THR A 80 3.37 -7.64 4.08
C THR A 80 4.72 -7.19 3.56
N LYS A 81 5.07 -7.65 2.36
CA LYS A 81 6.28 -7.20 1.66
C LYS A 81 6.04 -5.81 1.05
N VAL A 82 6.84 -4.85 1.48
CA VAL A 82 6.81 -3.44 1.08
C VAL A 82 8.23 -3.04 0.67
N LEU A 83 8.43 -2.67 -0.59
CA LEU A 83 9.74 -2.23 -1.13
C LEU A 83 10.89 -3.24 -0.98
N GLY A 84 10.55 -4.52 -0.81
CA GLY A 84 11.50 -5.59 -0.52
C GLY A 84 12.01 -5.61 0.92
N CYS A 85 11.26 -5.03 1.84
CA CYS A 85 11.29 -5.33 3.26
C CYS A 85 9.96 -5.97 3.65
N PHE A 86 9.94 -6.79 4.69
CA PHE A 86 8.74 -7.23 5.36
C PHE A 86 8.35 -6.23 6.44
N VAL A 87 7.11 -5.78 6.42
CA VAL A 87 6.54 -4.86 7.41
C VAL A 87 5.51 -5.63 8.21
N SER A 88 5.68 -5.65 9.53
CA SER A 88 4.81 -6.32 10.48
C SER A 88 4.51 -5.40 11.68
N ASN A 89 3.68 -5.86 12.61
CA ASN A 89 3.47 -5.18 13.89
C ASN A 89 4.75 -5.05 14.74
N ASP A 90 5.71 -5.96 14.54
CA ASP A 90 6.97 -6.00 15.29
C ASP A 90 8.07 -5.10 14.66
N GLY A 91 7.78 -4.49 13.51
CA GLY A 91 8.67 -3.56 12.82
C GLY A 91 8.99 -3.98 11.38
N VAL A 92 10.10 -3.46 10.87
CA VAL A 92 10.55 -3.63 9.49
C VAL A 92 11.74 -4.59 9.45
N ARG A 93 11.63 -5.66 8.66
CA ARG A 93 12.68 -6.66 8.45
C ARG A 93 13.11 -6.68 6.99
N VAL A 94 14.40 -6.75 6.71
CA VAL A 94 14.89 -6.86 5.33
C VAL A 94 14.53 -8.23 4.76
N ASP A 95 14.16 -8.29 3.48
CA ASP A 95 13.91 -9.56 2.79
C ASP A 95 15.18 -10.43 2.79
N PRO A 96 15.14 -11.63 3.41
CA PRO A 96 16.30 -12.52 3.45
C PRO A 96 16.85 -12.89 2.06
N GLU A 97 15.98 -12.91 1.03
CA GLU A 97 16.43 -13.20 -0.33
C GLU A 97 17.28 -12.06 -0.92
N LYS A 98 16.94 -10.79 -0.62
CA LYS A 98 17.79 -9.66 -1.01
C LYS A 98 19.14 -9.70 -0.29
N VAL A 99 19.16 -10.09 0.98
CA VAL A 99 20.42 -10.22 1.75
C VAL A 99 21.32 -11.29 1.15
N LYS A 100 20.75 -12.43 0.73
CA LYS A 100 21.53 -13.53 0.10
C LYS A 100 22.24 -13.11 -1.18
N VAL A 101 21.64 -12.21 -1.98
CA VAL A 101 22.24 -11.73 -3.24
C VAL A 101 23.46 -10.84 -3.00
N ILE A 102 23.51 -10.11 -1.88
CA ILE A 102 24.61 -9.19 -1.55
C ILE A 102 25.71 -9.88 -0.73
N ALA A 103 25.37 -10.93 0.01
CA ALA A 103 26.30 -11.69 0.83
C ALA A 103 27.10 -12.76 0.05
N ALA A 104 26.88 -12.89 -1.26
CA ALA A 104 27.63 -13.74 -2.17
C ALA A 104 28.71 -12.92 -2.91
#